data_AF-A0AAJ1X7W9-F1
#
_entry.id   AF-A0AAJ1X7W9-F1
#
_cell.length_a   1.000
_cell.length_b   1.000
_cell.length_c   1.000
_cell.angle_alpha   90.00
_cell.angle_beta   90.00
_cell.angle_gamma   90.00
#
_symmetry.space_group_name_H-M   'P 1'
#
loop_
_entity.id
_entity.type
_entity.pdbx_description
1 polymer ?
#
loop_
_entity_poly.entity_id
_entity_poly.type
_entity_poly.pdbx_seq_one_letter_code
_entity_poly.pdbx_strand_id
1 'polypeptide(L)'
;MGVGIQLGRITDEIGSGAFLYAFFSTISGNLEPNGWGSRFPILLNQLYAGRLQQSDAAAALAELHRVRRELAEHAPARVIWSFEDRTQRPPWGDDIAGDIDSLATYFVTSHGRDLIALLAEVFEALQEGEDTSARIINY
;
A
#
# COMPACT_ATOMS: atom_id res chain seq x y z
N MET A 1 12.23 12.03 -5.45
CA MET A 1 10.86 12.36 -5.88
C MET A 1 9.92 11.69 -4.91
N GLY A 2 9.01 12.48 -4.35
CA GLY A 2 8.00 12.00 -3.41
C GLY A 2 6.84 11.37 -4.16
N VAL A 3 6.14 10.45 -3.52
CA VAL A 3 4.87 9.90 -3.99
C VAL A 3 3.79 10.19 -2.97
N GLY A 4 2.60 10.50 -3.46
CA GLY A 4 1.42 10.72 -2.66
C GLY A 4 0.18 10.16 -3.33
N ILE A 5 -0.89 10.02 -2.57
CA ILE A 5 -2.21 9.67 -3.07
C ILE A 5 -3.07 10.94 -3.09
N GLN A 6 -3.64 11.23 -4.25
CA GLN A 6 -4.47 12.40 -4.49
C GLN A 6 -5.93 11.99 -4.62
N LEU A 7 -6.80 12.67 -3.87
CA LEU A 7 -8.25 12.63 -3.99
C LEU A 7 -8.76 14.07 -4.17
N GLY A 8 -9.35 14.35 -5.34
CA GLY A 8 -9.76 15.70 -5.71
C GLY A 8 -8.59 16.69 -5.72
N ARG A 9 -8.59 17.64 -4.77
CA ARG A 9 -7.53 18.64 -4.58
C ARG A 9 -6.59 18.34 -3.41
N ILE A 10 -6.86 17.29 -2.65
CA ILE A 10 -6.09 16.90 -1.47
C ILE A 10 -5.07 15.84 -1.91
N THR A 11 -3.83 16.02 -1.48
CA THR A 11 -2.76 15.05 -1.67
C THR A 11 -2.21 14.68 -0.31
N ASP A 12 -2.31 13.40 0.04
CA ASP A 12 -1.64 12.83 1.20
C ASP A 12 -0.29 12.26 0.76
N GLU A 13 0.76 12.72 1.41
CA GLU A 13 2.11 12.25 1.18
C GLU A 13 2.31 10.84 1.77
N ILE A 14 2.90 9.95 0.96
CA ILE A 14 3.22 8.58 1.35
C ILE A 14 4.72 8.45 1.66
N GLY A 15 5.59 8.91 0.76
CA GLY A 15 7.03 8.74 0.91
C GLY A 15 7.73 8.62 -0.44
N SER A 16 8.58 7.62 -0.60
CA SER A 16 9.28 7.38 -1.88
C SER A 16 8.55 6.36 -2.77
N GLY A 17 8.78 6.43 -4.08
CA GLY A 17 8.26 5.41 -5.01
C GLY A 17 8.74 4.00 -4.68
N ALA A 18 9.98 3.84 -4.22
CA ALA A 18 10.51 2.55 -3.77
C ALA A 18 9.78 2.03 -2.52
N PHE A 19 9.45 2.93 -1.58
CA PHE A 19 8.67 2.58 -0.39
C PHE A 19 7.26 2.09 -0.75
N LEU A 20 6.55 2.82 -1.61
CA LEU A 20 5.23 2.42 -2.06
C LEU A 20 5.28 1.12 -2.90
N TYR A 21 6.30 0.95 -3.73
CA TYR A 21 6.53 -0.30 -4.46
C TYR A 21 6.80 -1.48 -3.53
N ALA A 22 7.55 -1.28 -2.44
CA ALA A 22 7.80 -2.31 -1.43
C ALA A 22 6.51 -2.78 -0.74
N PHE A 23 5.55 -1.89 -0.51
CA PHE A 23 4.23 -2.25 0.01
C PHE A 23 3.53 -3.24 -0.91
N PHE A 24 3.39 -2.91 -2.19
CA PHE A 24 2.77 -3.80 -3.18
C PHE A 24 3.57 -5.10 -3.40
N SER A 25 4.89 -5.03 -3.40
CA SER A 25 5.79 -6.20 -3.50
C SER A 25 5.61 -7.15 -2.32
N THR A 26 5.39 -6.60 -1.12
CA THR A 26 5.15 -7.36 0.11
C THR A 26 3.80 -8.06 0.09
N ILE A 27 2.75 -7.39 -0.41
CA ILE A 27 1.44 -8.01 -0.65
C ILE A 27 1.60 -9.16 -1.63
N SER A 28 2.14 -8.89 -2.82
CA SER A 28 2.21 -9.91 -3.86
C SER A 28 3.06 -11.11 -3.43
N GLY A 29 4.26 -10.88 -2.90
CA GLY A 29 5.16 -11.97 -2.61
C GLY A 29 4.88 -12.76 -1.34
N ASN A 30 4.04 -12.28 -0.42
CA ASN A 30 3.59 -13.07 0.74
C ASN A 30 2.19 -13.64 0.56
N LEU A 31 1.29 -12.90 -0.10
CA LEU A 31 -0.12 -13.23 -0.14
C LEU A 31 -0.58 -13.78 -1.50
N GLU A 32 0.16 -13.57 -2.59
CA GLU A 32 -0.26 -14.00 -3.93
C GLU A 32 0.61 -15.14 -4.49
N PRO A 33 0.27 -16.41 -4.20
CA PRO A 33 1.04 -17.56 -4.66
C PRO A 33 1.05 -17.70 -6.19
N ASN A 34 0.05 -17.14 -6.88
CA ASN A 34 -0.09 -17.17 -8.33
C ASN A 34 0.50 -15.91 -9.02
N GLY A 35 1.19 -15.04 -8.26
CA GLY A 35 1.82 -13.83 -8.78
C GLY A 35 0.93 -12.58 -8.72
N TRP A 36 1.50 -11.49 -9.23
CA TRP A 36 1.01 -10.11 -9.09
C TRP A 36 -0.44 -9.90 -9.53
N GLY A 37 -1.27 -9.43 -8.61
CA GLY A 37 -2.68 -9.10 -8.84
C GLY A 37 -3.60 -10.31 -9.03
N SER A 38 -3.17 -11.52 -8.64
CA SER A 38 -3.98 -12.74 -8.73
C SER A 38 -5.07 -12.85 -7.66
N ARG A 39 -4.89 -12.25 -6.48
CA ARG A 39 -5.87 -12.21 -5.38
C ARG A 39 -6.33 -10.80 -5.04
N PHE A 40 -5.47 -9.80 -5.25
CA PHE A 40 -5.77 -8.38 -4.97
C PHE A 40 -5.62 -7.52 -6.24
N PRO A 41 -6.39 -7.81 -7.30
CA PRO A 41 -6.24 -7.15 -8.59
C PRO A 41 -6.50 -5.65 -8.54
N ILE A 42 -7.38 -5.15 -7.67
CA ILE A 42 -7.68 -3.71 -7.64
C ILE A 42 -6.49 -2.94 -7.06
N LEU A 43 -5.94 -3.41 -5.94
CA LEU A 43 -4.75 -2.79 -5.35
C LEU A 43 -3.53 -2.89 -6.29
N LEU A 44 -3.29 -4.06 -6.85
CA LEU A 44 -2.03 -4.35 -7.56
C LEU A 44 -2.05 -4.03 -9.05
N ASN A 45 -3.21 -4.07 -9.72
CA ASN A 45 -3.30 -3.77 -11.15
C ASN A 45 -3.91 -2.40 -11.44
N GLN A 46 -4.71 -1.83 -10.53
CA GLN A 46 -5.28 -0.49 -10.74
C GLN A 46 -4.55 0.58 -9.92
N LEU A 47 -4.59 0.49 -8.59
CA LEU A 47 -4.02 1.52 -7.73
C LEU A 47 -2.51 1.66 -7.95
N TYR A 48 -1.77 0.55 -8.00
CA TYR A 48 -0.33 0.57 -8.32
C TYR A 48 -0.05 1.13 -9.72
N ALA A 49 -0.94 0.89 -10.70
CA ALA A 49 -0.84 1.51 -12.03
C ALA A 49 -1.14 3.02 -12.02
N GLY A 50 -1.51 3.57 -10.86
CA GLY A 50 -1.57 4.99 -10.59
C GLY A 50 -2.98 5.55 -10.44
N ARG A 51 -4.03 4.74 -10.58
CA ARG A 51 -5.41 5.23 -10.48
C ARG A 51 -6.38 4.17 -9.96
N LEU A 52 -7.20 4.58 -9.00
CA LEU A 52 -8.35 3.82 -8.52
C LEU A 52 -9.64 4.58 -8.87
N GLN A 53 -10.57 3.93 -9.55
CA GLN A 53 -11.88 4.53 -9.89
C GLN A 53 -12.84 4.44 -8.71
N GLN A 54 -13.75 5.42 -8.60
CA GLN A 54 -14.77 5.41 -7.56
C GLN A 54 -15.62 4.14 -7.56
N SER A 55 -15.97 3.62 -8.75
CA SER A 55 -16.76 2.39 -8.89
C SER A 55 -16.10 1.17 -8.23
N ASP A 56 -14.77 1.18 -8.10
CA ASP A 56 -13.99 0.10 -7.52
C ASP A 56 -13.58 0.38 -6.06
N ALA A 57 -13.94 1.54 -5.49
CA ALA A 57 -13.51 1.97 -4.16
C ALA A 57 -13.95 1.00 -3.05
N ALA A 58 -15.20 0.56 -3.07
CA ALA A 58 -15.72 -0.41 -2.09
C ALA A 58 -15.00 -1.77 -2.17
N ALA A 59 -14.67 -2.21 -3.39
CA ALA A 59 -13.95 -3.46 -3.59
C ALA A 59 -12.46 -3.31 -3.21
N ALA A 60 -11.84 -2.16 -3.48
CA ALA A 60 -10.48 -1.83 -3.02
C ALA A 60 -10.40 -1.81 -1.49
N LEU A 61 -11.39 -1.24 -0.80
CA LEU A 61 -11.46 -1.23 0.66
C LEU A 61 -11.58 -2.66 1.21
N ALA A 62 -12.40 -3.50 0.58
CA ALA A 62 -12.51 -4.92 0.96
C ALA A 62 -11.21 -5.70 0.74
N GLU A 63 -10.50 -5.46 -0.38
CA GLU A 63 -9.16 -6.01 -0.62
C GLU A 63 -8.17 -5.54 0.45
N LEU A 64 -8.14 -4.24 0.74
CA LEU A 64 -7.22 -3.63 1.70
C LEU A 64 -7.42 -4.17 3.12
N HIS A 65 -8.66 -4.36 3.57
CA HIS A 65 -8.94 -4.98 4.86
C HIS A 65 -8.49 -6.45 4.92
N ARG A 66 -8.63 -7.21 3.82
CA ARG A 66 -8.10 -8.58 3.75
C ARG A 66 -6.59 -8.59 3.82
N VAL A 67 -5.92 -7.74 3.03
CA VAL A 67 -4.47 -7.55 3.05
C VAL A 67 -4.00 -7.24 4.46
N ARG A 68 -4.62 -6.27 5.16
CA ARG A 68 -4.24 -5.93 6.53
C ARG A 68 -4.30 -7.12 7.48
N ARG A 69 -5.39 -7.90 7.44
CA ARG A 69 -5.54 -9.08 8.29
C ARG A 69 -4.50 -10.15 7.99
N GLU A 70 -4.27 -10.46 6.72
CA GLU A 70 -3.31 -11.50 6.33
C GLU A 70 -1.86 -11.07 6.57
N LEU A 71 -1.52 -9.79 6.36
CA LEU A 71 -0.21 -9.26 6.70
C LEU A 71 0.06 -9.24 8.22
N ALA A 72 -0.98 -9.18 9.05
CA ALA A 72 -0.83 -9.25 10.51
C ALA A 72 -0.31 -10.63 10.98
N GLU A 73 -0.49 -11.68 10.18
CA GLU A 73 0.02 -13.04 10.46
C GLU A 73 1.50 -13.22 10.08
N HIS A 74 2.15 -12.17 9.57
CA HIS A 74 3.52 -12.20 9.10
C HIS A 74 4.41 -11.27 9.88
N ALA A 75 5.55 -11.79 10.34
CA ALA A 75 6.57 -11.00 11.04
C ALA A 75 7.19 -9.93 10.11
N PRO A 76 7.68 -8.80 10.65
CA PRO A 76 8.31 -7.72 9.89
C PRO A 76 9.45 -8.19 8.97
N ALA A 77 10.20 -9.21 9.39
CA ALA A 77 11.29 -9.81 8.63
C ALA A 77 10.86 -10.43 7.28
N ARG A 78 9.55 -10.65 7.06
CA ARG A 78 8.99 -11.13 5.78
C ARG A 78 8.74 -10.01 4.76
N VAL A 79 9.14 -8.78 5.07
CA VAL A 79 9.04 -7.65 4.14
C VAL A 79 9.78 -7.97 2.84
N ILE A 80 9.19 -7.56 1.72
CA ILE A 80 9.79 -7.70 0.40
C ILE A 80 9.95 -6.29 -0.16
N TRP A 81 11.19 -5.81 -0.18
CA TRP A 81 11.49 -4.47 -0.67
C TRP A 81 11.32 -4.33 -2.18
N SER A 82 11.68 -5.37 -2.92
CA SER A 82 11.48 -5.45 -4.37
C SER A 82 10.95 -6.82 -4.76
N PHE A 83 9.86 -6.85 -5.51
CA PHE A 83 9.29 -8.09 -6.01
C PHE A 83 10.22 -8.76 -7.04
N GLU A 84 10.86 -7.95 -7.89
CA GLU A 84 11.79 -8.38 -8.94
C GLU A 84 13.15 -8.83 -8.38
N ASP A 85 13.63 -8.17 -7.33
CA ASP A 85 14.93 -8.45 -6.72
C ASP A 85 14.81 -8.63 -5.20
N ARG A 86 14.71 -9.90 -4.78
CA ARG A 86 14.59 -10.30 -3.38
C ARG A 86 15.85 -10.10 -2.55
N THR A 87 16.96 -9.67 -3.16
CA THR A 87 18.20 -9.33 -2.44
C THR A 87 18.16 -7.91 -1.89
N GLN A 88 17.32 -7.04 -2.45
CA GLN A 88 17.18 -5.67 -1.94
C GLN A 88 16.60 -5.66 -0.52
N ARG A 89 16.97 -4.61 0.22
CA ARG A 89 16.63 -4.42 1.62
C ARG A 89 16.11 -3.00 1.83
N PRO A 90 15.23 -2.79 2.83
CA PRO A 90 14.84 -1.44 3.21
C PRO A 90 16.07 -0.62 3.62
N PRO A 91 16.05 0.72 3.46
CA PRO A 91 17.19 1.58 3.77
C PRO A 91 17.55 1.59 5.27
N TRP A 92 16.61 1.24 6.15
CA TRP A 92 16.83 1.06 7.59
C TRP A 92 17.29 -0.36 7.98
N GLY A 93 17.38 -1.30 7.03
CA GLY A 93 17.80 -2.67 7.33
C GLY A 93 16.91 -3.33 8.39
N ASP A 94 17.53 -3.81 9.46
CA ASP A 94 16.86 -4.45 10.60
C ASP A 94 16.51 -3.45 11.73
N ASP A 95 16.79 -2.15 11.56
CA ASP A 95 16.50 -1.09 12.54
C ASP A 95 15.03 -0.66 12.42
N ILE A 96 14.13 -1.53 12.91
CA ILE A 96 12.68 -1.34 12.91
C ILE A 96 12.24 -1.01 14.34
N ALA A 97 11.31 -0.06 14.48
CA ALA A 97 10.75 0.31 15.77
C ALA A 97 10.08 -0.90 16.47
N GLY A 98 10.31 -1.03 17.78
CA GLY A 98 9.90 -2.23 18.54
C GLY A 98 8.39 -2.43 18.71
N ASP A 99 7.59 -1.42 18.37
CA ASP A 99 6.13 -1.46 18.30
C ASP A 99 5.59 -2.00 16.97
N ILE A 100 6.45 -2.19 15.96
CA ILE A 100 6.11 -2.85 14.70
C ILE A 100 6.32 -4.36 14.87
N ASP A 101 5.22 -5.08 15.11
CA ASP A 101 5.21 -6.52 15.37
C ASP A 101 4.82 -7.39 14.17
N SER A 102 4.34 -6.77 13.08
CA SER A 102 3.82 -7.46 11.91
C SER A 102 3.92 -6.62 10.63
N LEU A 103 3.71 -7.25 9.46
CA LEU A 103 3.65 -6.53 8.19
C LEU A 103 2.43 -5.62 8.06
N ALA A 104 1.40 -5.79 8.90
CA ALA A 104 0.21 -4.93 8.90
C ALA A 104 0.50 -3.50 9.38
N THR A 105 1.52 -3.32 10.22
CA THR A 105 1.92 -2.01 10.80
C THR A 105 3.31 -1.56 10.33
N TYR A 106 3.93 -2.32 9.42
CA TYR A 106 5.29 -2.08 8.94
C TYR A 106 5.44 -0.81 8.09
N PHE A 107 4.43 -0.50 7.27
CA PHE A 107 4.49 0.59 6.32
C PHE A 107 3.98 1.88 6.94
N VAL A 108 4.92 2.67 7.47
CA VAL A 108 4.66 4.00 8.04
C VAL A 108 5.12 5.08 7.04
N THR A 109 4.24 6.03 6.71
CA THR A 109 4.53 7.12 5.77
C THR A 109 5.57 8.09 6.31
N SER A 110 6.08 8.99 5.46
CA SER A 110 7.05 10.02 5.88
C SER A 110 6.52 10.97 6.97
N HIS A 111 5.19 11.07 7.14
CA HIS A 111 4.53 11.82 8.22
C HIS A 111 4.19 10.97 9.45
N GLY A 112 4.68 9.73 9.53
CA GLY A 112 4.45 8.86 10.68
C GLY A 112 3.07 8.20 10.72
N ARG A 113 2.32 8.19 9.60
CA ARG A 113 0.99 7.57 9.52
C ARG A 113 1.08 6.13 9.03
N ASP A 114 0.23 5.25 9.53
CA ASP A 114 0.05 3.91 8.97
C ASP A 114 -0.49 4.02 7.53
N LEU A 115 0.23 3.42 6.57
CA LEU A 115 -0.11 3.51 5.15
C LEU A 115 -1.45 2.82 4.83
N ILE A 116 -1.74 1.68 5.47
CA ILE A 116 -2.98 0.95 5.22
C ILE A 116 -4.17 1.76 5.74
N ALA A 117 -4.04 2.39 6.91
CA ALA A 117 -5.05 3.29 7.45
C ALA A 117 -5.26 4.51 6.54
N LEU A 118 -4.18 5.15 6.08
CA LEU A 118 -4.25 6.25 5.12
C LEU A 118 -5.00 5.85 3.84
N LEU A 119 -4.65 4.71 3.24
CA LEU A 119 -5.33 4.23 2.04
C LEU A 119 -6.81 3.92 2.30
N ALA A 120 -7.15 3.36 3.47
CA ALA A 120 -8.53 3.07 3.83
C ALA A 120 -9.37 4.36 3.91
N GLU A 121 -8.87 5.39 4.58
CA GLU A 121 -9.53 6.71 4.65
C GLU A 121 -9.76 7.31 3.26
N VAL A 122 -8.77 7.21 2.37
CA VAL A 122 -8.91 7.69 0.99
C VAL A 122 -9.95 6.91 0.21
N PHE A 123 -10.03 5.59 0.38
CA PHE A 123 -11.00 4.75 -0.33
C PHE A 123 -12.42 4.96 0.21
N GLU A 124 -12.58 5.13 1.52
CA GLU A 124 -13.85 5.51 2.15
C GLU A 124 -14.33 6.87 1.63
N ALA A 125 -13.45 7.88 1.63
CA ALA A 125 -13.77 9.20 1.09
C ALA A 125 -14.07 9.17 -0.42
N LEU A 126 -13.36 8.36 -1.20
CA LEU A 126 -13.63 8.17 -2.63
C LEU A 126 -15.00 7.50 -2.84
N GLN A 127 -15.34 6.50 -2.03
CA GLN A 127 -16.61 5.77 -2.12
C GLN A 127 -17.81 6.66 -1.82
N GLU A 128 -17.71 7.55 -0.82
CA GLU A 128 -18.81 8.40 -0.35
C GLU A 128 -18.86 9.77 -1.03
N GLY A 129 -17.75 10.22 -1.61
CA GLY A 129 -17.59 11.56 -2.17
C GLY A 129 -18.06 11.74 -3.62
N GLU A 130 -17.81 12.93 -4.17
CA GLU A 130 -18.11 13.28 -5.57
C GLU A 130 -16.92 13.03 -6.52
N ASP A 131 -15.74 12.71 -5.97
CA ASP A 131 -14.54 12.46 -6.75
C ASP A 131 -14.65 11.16 -7.54
N THR A 132 -14.25 11.20 -8.80
CA THR A 132 -14.37 10.05 -9.71
C THR A 132 -13.22 9.06 -9.61
N SER A 133 -12.07 9.47 -9.05
CA SER A 133 -10.89 8.62 -8.92
C SER A 133 -9.89 9.13 -7.88
N ALA A 134 -9.24 8.23 -7.16
CA ALA A 134 -7.98 8.51 -6.44
C ALA A 134 -6.77 8.20 -7.35
N ARG A 135 -5.66 8.94 -7.21
CA ARG A 135 -4.47 8.80 -8.07
C ARG A 135 -3.18 8.79 -7.29
N ILE A 136 -2.24 7.93 -7.67
CA ILE A 136 -0.86 8.05 -7.21
C ILE A 136 -0.17 9.11 -8.07
N ILE A 137 0.42 10.11 -7.42
CA ILE A 137 1.12 11.20 -8.09
C ILE A 137 2.56 11.32 -7.59
N ASN A 138 3.44 11.77 -8.47
CA ASN A 138 4.80 12.14 -8.12
C ASN A 138 4.88 13.66 -7.92
N TYR A 139 5.71 14.11 -6.97
CA TYR A 139 6.03 15.53 -6.77
C TYR A 139 7.46 15.74 -6.26
#